data_AF-A0A947CUC1-F1
#
_entry.id   AF-A0A947CUC1-F1
#
_cell.length_a   1.000
_cell.length_b   1.000
_cell.length_c   1.000
_cell.angle_alpha   90.00
_cell.angle_beta   90.00
_cell.angle_gamma   90.00
#
_symmetry.space_group_name_H-M   'P 1'
#
loop_
_entity.id
_entity.type
_entity.pdbx_description
1 polymer ?
#
loop_
_entity_poly.entity_id
_entity_poly.type
_entity_poly.pdbx_seq_one_letter_code
_entity_poly.pdbx_strand_id
1 'polypeptide(L)'
;MSKVLLAIRDVGLAMPLQDALESGGHQVVWKAEAVDGPIEGATSADVIVVSSSDAHDLSSLVAQYRQLDPVPAVVAIGSGDDAATAREARTSFVDAAADPAELSAAIAHALKHRFAAGLSLALARGALSIEPLGSRSDQIVQVVRESRTADISLVQEALRWYPQHYVCATDLVPSLREARALQVPEIEICKLCDGSMTLQTLVRTKHLPPGPSAALIWALASVGAVTLTPEPPDPNSRRRRAVIMARRHLQARRDRLSASTYYDVLELPPSCEIDAIEGAFQLLATRYSPEALGNLDLAKLRELAEPVWNQILKARQALSDWATRGRYNDWLQEHFDSLTSEWATGDKNQERAEDFYARGQKALVEGDSHGAVSNFAGAARAYPGHPDYECSLLWARFRSDIERGHDRATRARELRAEAETFNVGRRPWPRALVALALLCAADGDSGAARWHAHEALTINPRLPAARRLWKRLGGDG
;
A
#
# COMPACT_ATOMS: atom_id res chain seq x y z
N MET A 1 -7.47 -43.69 -2.09
CA MET A 1 -6.29 -43.91 -1.24
C MET A 1 -5.24 -42.92 -1.71
N SER A 2 -4.88 -41.93 -0.90
CA SER A 2 -3.89 -40.91 -1.30
C SER A 2 -2.49 -41.37 -0.94
N LYS A 3 -1.49 -41.04 -1.77
CA LYS A 3 -0.07 -41.27 -1.50
C LYS A 3 0.51 -40.09 -0.73
N VAL A 4 1.11 -40.35 0.43
CA VAL A 4 1.68 -39.34 1.32
C VAL A 4 3.19 -39.56 1.45
N LEU A 5 3.97 -38.51 1.18
CA LEU A 5 5.41 -38.48 1.44
C LEU A 5 5.68 -37.73 2.75
N LEU A 6 6.32 -38.39 3.71
CA LEU A 6 6.85 -37.74 4.91
C LEU A 6 8.26 -37.24 4.63
N ALA A 7 8.41 -35.92 4.57
CA ALA A 7 9.67 -35.20 4.44
C ALA A 7 10.04 -34.61 5.81
N ILE A 8 10.45 -35.48 6.73
CA ILE A 8 10.75 -35.19 8.13
C ILE A 8 12.08 -35.88 8.49
N ARG A 9 13.00 -35.18 9.17
CA ARG A 9 14.28 -35.78 9.62
C ARG A 9 14.13 -36.55 10.92
N ASP A 10 13.31 -36.03 11.82
CA ASP A 10 13.08 -36.64 13.13
C ASP A 10 12.28 -37.96 13.01
N VAL A 11 12.99 -39.07 13.23
CA VAL A 11 12.41 -40.42 13.26
C VAL A 11 11.32 -40.56 14.33
N GLY A 12 11.50 -39.89 15.46
CA GLY A 12 10.56 -39.93 16.58
C GLY A 12 9.22 -39.28 16.25
N LEU A 13 9.21 -38.32 15.33
CA LEU A 13 7.99 -37.72 14.80
C LEU A 13 7.46 -38.49 13.57
N ALA A 14 8.34 -38.93 12.66
CA ALA A 14 7.95 -39.58 11.41
C ALA A 14 7.24 -40.93 11.61
N MET A 15 7.73 -41.76 12.54
CA MET A 15 7.17 -43.10 12.78
C MET A 15 5.71 -43.05 13.29
N PRO A 16 5.37 -42.29 14.36
CA PRO A 16 3.98 -42.15 14.80
C PRO A 16 3.06 -41.57 13.73
N LEU A 17 3.54 -40.59 12.96
CA LEU A 17 2.76 -40.00 11.87
C LEU A 17 2.48 -41.02 10.76
N GLN A 18 3.46 -41.84 10.41
CA GLN A 18 3.27 -42.91 9.43
C GLN A 18 2.18 -43.88 9.91
N ASP A 19 2.27 -44.39 11.13
CA ASP A 19 1.28 -45.33 11.69
C ASP A 19 -0.13 -44.72 11.73
N ALA A 20 -0.23 -43.44 12.13
CA ALA A 20 -1.49 -42.71 12.17
C ALA A 20 -2.12 -42.57 10.78
N LEU A 21 -1.33 -42.23 9.77
CA LEU A 21 -1.77 -42.03 8.39
C LEU A 21 -2.13 -43.34 7.68
N GLU A 22 -1.35 -44.40 7.90
CA GLU A 22 -1.66 -45.74 7.37
C GLU A 22 -2.95 -46.28 7.99
N SER A 23 -3.17 -46.05 9.28
CA SER A 23 -4.43 -46.36 9.97
C SER A 23 -5.62 -45.58 9.40
N GLY A 24 -5.37 -44.35 8.92
CA GLY A 24 -6.33 -43.53 8.16
C GLY A 24 -6.55 -43.99 6.71
N GLY A 25 -5.85 -45.03 6.25
CA GLY A 25 -5.97 -45.58 4.91
C GLY A 25 -5.17 -44.82 3.85
N HIS A 26 -4.08 -44.14 4.23
CA HIS A 26 -3.14 -43.53 3.28
C HIS A 26 -1.98 -44.47 2.94
N GLN A 27 -1.38 -44.32 1.76
CA GLN A 27 -0.11 -45.00 1.43
C GLN A 27 1.04 -44.08 1.78
N VAL A 28 1.82 -44.42 2.81
CA VAL A 28 2.84 -43.54 3.35
C VAL A 28 4.24 -44.00 2.92
N VAL A 29 5.06 -43.05 2.52
CA VAL A 29 6.49 -43.27 2.28
C VAL A 29 7.25 -42.21 3.07
N TRP A 30 8.20 -42.61 3.89
CA TRP A 30 9.09 -41.68 4.59
C TRP A 30 10.44 -41.60 3.88
N LYS A 31 10.89 -40.37 3.60
CA LYS A 31 12.20 -40.10 3.00
C LYS A 31 12.81 -38.84 3.64
N ALA A 32 13.79 -39.03 4.52
CA ALA A 32 14.43 -37.93 5.23
C ALA A 32 15.15 -36.95 4.29
N GLU A 33 15.62 -37.41 3.12
CA GLU A 33 16.30 -36.57 2.13
C GLU A 33 15.35 -35.55 1.47
N ALA A 34 14.03 -35.78 1.54
CA ALA A 34 13.01 -34.90 0.96
C ALA A 34 12.84 -33.58 1.74
N VAL A 35 13.46 -33.46 2.92
CA VAL A 35 13.42 -32.24 3.75
C VAL A 35 14.13 -31.07 3.07
N ASP A 36 15.14 -31.34 2.25
CA ASP A 36 15.93 -30.32 1.56
C ASP A 36 15.34 -29.93 0.18
N GLY A 37 14.24 -30.57 -0.23
CA GLY A 37 13.56 -30.30 -1.50
C GLY A 37 12.97 -31.54 -2.15
N PRO A 38 12.34 -31.37 -3.33
CA PRO A 38 11.82 -32.48 -4.11
C PRO A 38 12.93 -33.46 -4.53
N ILE A 39 12.69 -34.74 -4.29
CA ILE A 39 13.58 -35.85 -4.68
C ILE A 39 12.94 -36.75 -5.74
N GLU A 40 13.73 -37.64 -6.33
CA GLU A 40 13.22 -38.61 -7.31
C GLU A 40 12.11 -39.48 -6.70
N GLY A 41 10.95 -39.51 -7.38
CA GLY A 41 9.73 -40.16 -6.92
C GLY A 41 8.76 -39.27 -6.14
N ALA A 42 9.13 -38.05 -5.73
CA ALA A 42 8.22 -37.10 -5.07
C ALA A 42 7.04 -36.70 -5.97
N THR A 43 7.21 -36.74 -7.30
CA THR A 43 6.16 -36.49 -8.30
C THR A 43 5.00 -37.49 -8.25
N SER A 44 5.18 -38.63 -7.57
CA SER A 44 4.13 -39.64 -7.43
C SER A 44 3.26 -39.48 -6.17
N ALA A 45 3.65 -38.58 -5.26
CA ALA A 45 2.92 -38.32 -4.03
C ALA A 45 1.76 -37.34 -4.28
N ASP A 46 0.60 -37.61 -3.67
CA ASP A 46 -0.53 -36.69 -3.70
C ASP A 46 -0.37 -35.59 -2.64
N VAL A 47 0.30 -35.91 -1.53
CA VAL A 47 0.54 -35.02 -0.37
C VAL A 47 1.97 -35.15 0.13
N ILE A 48 2.59 -34.02 0.45
CA ILE A 48 3.87 -33.93 1.15
C ILE A 48 3.62 -33.39 2.55
N VAL A 49 4.11 -34.10 3.55
CA VAL A 49 4.10 -33.66 4.94
C VAL A 49 5.50 -33.22 5.30
N VAL A 50 5.66 -31.95 5.68
CA VAL A 50 6.95 -31.35 6.04
C VAL A 50 6.95 -30.96 7.51
N SER A 51 8.08 -31.12 8.19
CA SER A 51 8.27 -30.57 9.54
C SER A 51 8.63 -29.09 9.45
N SER A 52 7.93 -28.24 10.20
CA SER A 52 8.23 -26.79 10.25
C SER A 52 9.55 -26.49 10.96
N SER A 53 9.97 -27.34 11.90
CA SER A 53 11.22 -27.17 12.65
C SER A 53 12.46 -27.62 11.88
N ASP A 54 12.29 -28.55 10.93
CA ASP A 54 13.40 -29.08 10.12
C ASP A 54 13.77 -28.18 8.94
N ALA A 55 12.83 -27.36 8.46
CA ALA A 55 13.02 -26.51 7.29
C ALA A 55 13.69 -25.18 7.69
N HIS A 56 14.91 -24.95 7.20
CA HIS A 56 15.59 -23.65 7.39
C HIS A 56 14.79 -22.48 6.79
N ASP A 57 14.04 -22.76 5.71
CA ASP A 57 13.07 -21.86 5.10
C ASP A 57 11.88 -22.68 4.55
N LEU A 58 10.84 -22.82 5.37
CA LEU A 58 9.61 -23.52 5.00
C LEU A 58 8.96 -22.92 3.75
N SER A 59 9.02 -21.60 3.56
CA SER A 59 8.41 -20.92 2.41
C SER A 59 9.09 -21.31 1.11
N SER A 60 10.43 -21.35 1.10
CA SER A 60 11.21 -21.81 -0.06
C SER A 60 10.96 -23.28 -0.36
N LEU A 61 10.97 -24.15 0.66
CA LEU A 61 10.72 -25.58 0.49
C LEU A 61 9.33 -25.86 -0.11
N VAL A 62 8.30 -25.24 0.45
CA VAL A 62 6.92 -25.35 -0.05
C VAL A 62 6.82 -24.83 -1.50
N ALA A 63 7.54 -23.75 -1.83
CA ALA A 63 7.57 -23.22 -3.19
C ALA A 63 8.21 -24.20 -4.20
N GLN A 64 9.23 -24.96 -3.79
CA GLN A 64 9.83 -26.00 -4.64
C GLN A 64 8.86 -27.15 -4.92
N TYR A 65 8.17 -27.66 -3.90
CA TYR A 65 7.17 -28.71 -4.09
C TYR A 65 6.00 -28.28 -4.98
N ARG A 66 5.62 -27.01 -4.94
CA ARG A 66 4.58 -26.43 -5.81
C ARG A 66 4.97 -26.34 -7.29
N GLN A 67 6.23 -26.58 -7.65
CA GLN A 67 6.69 -26.61 -9.03
C GLN A 67 6.57 -27.99 -9.67
N LEU A 68 6.25 -29.03 -8.90
CA LEU A 68 6.05 -30.38 -9.42
C LEU A 68 4.76 -30.47 -10.26
N ASP A 69 4.75 -31.40 -11.22
CA ASP A 69 3.59 -31.71 -12.05
C ASP A 69 3.34 -33.24 -12.00
N PRO A 70 2.23 -33.72 -11.40
CA PRO A 70 1.16 -32.94 -10.77
C PRO A 70 1.62 -32.25 -9.49
N VAL A 71 0.98 -31.12 -9.15
CA VAL A 71 1.27 -30.38 -7.92
C VAL A 71 0.74 -31.16 -6.71
N PRO A 72 1.60 -31.59 -5.76
CA PRO A 72 1.14 -32.23 -4.55
C PRO A 72 0.55 -31.21 -3.57
N ALA A 73 -0.34 -31.67 -2.69
CA ALA A 73 -0.70 -30.90 -1.51
C ALA A 73 0.50 -30.83 -0.55
N VAL A 74 0.62 -29.76 0.23
CA VAL A 74 1.65 -29.66 1.28
C VAL A 74 0.97 -29.41 2.61
N VAL A 75 1.40 -30.11 3.65
CA VAL A 75 0.96 -29.95 5.03
C VAL A 75 2.20 -29.76 5.90
N ALA A 76 2.25 -28.68 6.67
CA ALA A 76 3.27 -28.46 7.68
C ALA A 76 2.82 -29.04 9.02
N ILE A 77 3.72 -29.75 9.69
CA ILE A 77 3.54 -30.26 11.05
C ILE A 77 4.56 -29.61 11.97
N GLY A 78 4.13 -29.18 13.16
CA GLY A 78 4.99 -28.53 14.13
C GLY A 78 4.31 -28.26 15.45
N SER A 79 4.97 -27.49 16.31
CA SER A 79 4.38 -26.98 17.55
C SER A 79 3.46 -25.78 17.26
N GLY A 80 2.58 -25.41 18.19
CA GLY A 80 1.71 -24.24 18.04
C GLY A 80 2.44 -22.93 17.68
N ASP A 81 3.69 -22.76 18.08
CA ASP A 81 4.53 -21.60 17.73
C ASP A 81 4.88 -21.55 16.23
N ASP A 82 4.89 -22.70 15.55
CA ASP A 82 5.21 -22.82 14.13
C ASP A 82 4.02 -22.46 13.20
N ALA A 83 2.82 -22.30 13.75
CA ALA A 83 1.62 -21.99 12.97
C ALA A 83 1.75 -20.65 12.20
N ALA A 84 2.52 -19.70 12.74
CA ALA A 84 2.82 -18.43 12.07
C ALA A 84 3.69 -18.64 10.82
N THR A 85 4.73 -19.46 10.92
CA THR A 85 5.65 -19.80 9.82
C THR A 85 4.91 -20.56 8.72
N ALA A 86 4.06 -21.52 9.07
CA ALA A 86 3.23 -22.24 8.10
C ALA A 86 2.24 -21.32 7.39
N ARG A 87 1.67 -20.33 8.11
CA ARG A 87 0.81 -19.30 7.51
C ARG A 87 1.57 -18.42 6.52
N GLU A 88 2.81 -18.05 6.82
CA GLU A 88 3.71 -17.31 5.92
C GLU A 88 4.04 -18.12 4.65
N ALA A 89 4.34 -19.41 4.80
CA ALA A 89 4.54 -20.35 3.69
C ALA A 89 3.24 -20.70 2.92
N ARG A 90 2.09 -20.25 3.44
CA ARG A 90 0.74 -20.46 2.90
C ARG A 90 0.36 -21.92 2.78
N THR A 91 0.75 -22.73 3.75
CA THR A 91 0.45 -24.15 3.79
C THR A 91 -0.54 -24.48 4.91
N SER A 92 -1.25 -25.59 4.80
CA SER A 92 -2.04 -26.11 5.92
C SER A 92 -1.09 -26.47 7.07
N PHE A 93 -1.50 -26.18 8.30
CA PHE A 93 -0.73 -26.47 9.51
C PHE A 93 -1.50 -27.46 10.39
N VAL A 94 -0.79 -28.43 10.96
CA VAL A 94 -1.30 -29.39 11.93
C VAL A 94 -0.32 -29.44 13.09
N ASP A 95 -0.84 -29.45 14.33
CA ASP A 95 0.01 -29.59 15.51
C ASP A 95 0.62 -31.01 15.54
N ALA A 96 1.87 -31.14 15.96
CA ALA A 96 2.55 -32.43 16.08
C ALA A 96 1.86 -33.39 17.07
N ALA A 97 1.09 -32.84 18.02
CA ALA A 97 0.26 -33.61 18.96
C ALA A 97 -1.17 -33.89 18.47
N ALA A 98 -1.53 -33.48 17.24
CA ALA A 98 -2.85 -33.71 16.67
C ALA A 98 -3.16 -35.21 16.55
N ASP A 99 -4.42 -35.56 16.75
CA ASP A 99 -4.85 -36.96 16.63
C ASP A 99 -4.92 -37.41 15.15
N PRO A 100 -4.98 -38.73 14.88
CA PRO A 100 -5.04 -39.24 13.50
C PRO A 100 -6.22 -38.74 12.68
N ALA A 101 -7.35 -38.40 13.32
CA ALA A 101 -8.54 -37.89 12.64
C ALA A 101 -8.35 -36.44 12.20
N GLU A 102 -7.77 -35.60 13.05
CA GLU A 102 -7.39 -34.23 12.74
C GLU A 102 -6.37 -34.18 11.60
N LEU A 103 -5.34 -35.03 11.65
CA LEU A 103 -4.33 -35.14 10.60
C LEU A 103 -4.95 -35.58 9.26
N SER A 104 -5.82 -36.59 9.28
CA SER A 104 -6.54 -37.05 8.09
C SER A 104 -7.45 -35.96 7.50
N ALA A 105 -8.14 -35.19 8.35
CA ALA A 105 -8.97 -34.06 7.94
C ALA A 105 -8.13 -32.95 7.29
N ALA A 106 -6.97 -32.64 7.87
CA ALA A 106 -6.05 -31.66 7.32
C ALA A 106 -5.48 -32.09 5.96
N ILE A 107 -5.16 -33.38 5.77
CA ILE A 107 -4.73 -33.94 4.49
C ILE A 107 -5.85 -33.86 3.44
N ALA A 108 -7.08 -34.23 3.81
CA ALA A 108 -8.23 -34.11 2.90
C ALA A 108 -8.46 -32.65 2.49
N HIS A 109 -8.36 -31.73 3.44
CA HIS A 109 -8.43 -30.29 3.17
C HIS A 109 -7.30 -29.83 2.24
N ALA A 110 -6.05 -30.19 2.54
CA ALA A 110 -4.90 -29.81 1.73
C ALA A 110 -4.99 -30.37 0.30
N LEU A 111 -5.49 -31.59 0.13
CA LEU A 111 -5.76 -32.18 -1.20
C LEU A 111 -6.81 -31.40 -1.98
N LYS A 112 -7.92 -31.05 -1.33
CA LYS A 112 -8.98 -30.23 -1.96
C LYS A 112 -8.45 -28.87 -2.41
N HIS A 113 -7.51 -28.31 -1.66
CA HIS A 113 -7.00 -26.95 -1.85
C HIS A 113 -5.57 -26.89 -2.38
N ARG A 114 -5.01 -27.99 -2.90
CA ARG A 114 -3.60 -28.03 -3.35
C ARG A 114 -3.27 -27.02 -4.45
N PHE A 115 -4.27 -26.68 -5.27
CA PHE A 115 -4.11 -25.67 -6.32
C PHE A 115 -4.39 -24.23 -5.85
N ALA A 116 -4.87 -24.04 -4.63
CA ALA A 116 -5.05 -22.73 -4.00
C ALA A 116 -3.75 -22.19 -3.38
N ALA A 117 -2.67 -22.97 -3.44
CA ALA A 117 -1.43 -22.68 -2.73
C ALA A 117 -0.62 -21.52 -3.36
N GLY A 118 -1.00 -21.06 -4.55
CA GLY A 118 -0.37 -19.94 -5.25
C GLY A 118 -1.18 -19.47 -6.46
N LEU A 119 -0.64 -18.48 -7.17
CA LEU A 119 -1.22 -17.90 -8.37
C LEU A 119 -0.27 -18.15 -9.54
N SER A 120 -0.40 -19.30 -10.18
CA SER A 120 0.42 -19.67 -11.34
C SER A 120 -0.42 -20.38 -12.40
N LEU A 121 0.03 -20.32 -13.66
CA LEU A 121 -0.66 -20.93 -14.79
C LEU A 121 -0.82 -22.45 -14.59
N ALA A 122 0.22 -23.13 -14.08
CA ALA A 122 0.20 -24.56 -13.83
C ALA A 122 -0.84 -24.94 -12.76
N LEU A 123 -0.89 -24.20 -11.65
CA LEU A 123 -1.88 -24.43 -10.58
C LEU A 123 -3.30 -24.21 -11.08
N ALA A 124 -3.55 -23.12 -11.82
CA ALA A 124 -4.86 -22.83 -12.36
C ALA A 124 -5.32 -23.88 -13.37
N ARG A 125 -4.40 -24.38 -14.22
CA ARG A 125 -4.71 -25.49 -15.13
C ARG A 125 -5.06 -26.77 -14.39
N GLY A 126 -4.28 -27.14 -13.37
CA GLY A 126 -4.58 -28.29 -12.52
C GLY A 126 -5.94 -28.16 -11.82
N ALA A 127 -6.26 -26.98 -11.31
CA ALA A 127 -7.56 -26.68 -10.67
C ALA A 127 -8.75 -26.82 -11.63
N LEU A 128 -8.55 -26.49 -12.90
CA LEU A 128 -9.59 -26.51 -13.94
C LEU A 128 -9.56 -27.81 -14.78
N SER A 129 -8.71 -28.78 -14.43
CA SER A 129 -8.50 -30.01 -15.20
C SER A 129 -8.17 -29.77 -16.68
N ILE A 130 -7.37 -28.73 -16.97
CA ILE A 130 -6.97 -28.36 -18.33
C ILE A 130 -5.67 -29.08 -18.71
N GLU A 131 -5.76 -29.97 -19.69
CA GLU A 131 -4.60 -30.65 -20.27
C GLU A 131 -3.58 -29.67 -20.89
N PRO A 132 -2.27 -29.98 -20.85
CA PRO A 132 -1.19 -29.14 -21.39
C PRO A 132 -1.12 -29.16 -22.92
N LEU A 133 -2.24 -29.02 -23.61
CA LEU A 133 -2.27 -29.04 -25.07
C LEU A 133 -2.16 -27.62 -25.65
N GLY A 134 -1.41 -27.49 -26.74
CA GLY A 134 -1.27 -26.24 -27.47
C GLY A 134 -0.23 -25.25 -26.92
N SER A 135 -0.23 -24.05 -27.48
CA SER A 135 0.73 -23.01 -27.11
C SER A 135 0.43 -22.45 -25.71
N ARG A 136 1.42 -21.82 -25.08
CA ARG A 136 1.22 -21.12 -23.79
C ARG A 136 0.10 -20.08 -23.88
N SER A 137 -0.03 -19.40 -25.01
CA SER A 137 -1.09 -18.41 -25.25
C SER A 137 -2.48 -19.06 -25.26
N ASP A 138 -2.62 -20.23 -25.89
CA ASP A 138 -3.88 -20.98 -25.92
C ASP A 138 -4.28 -21.42 -24.51
N GLN A 139 -3.31 -21.92 -23.73
CA GLN A 139 -3.51 -22.30 -22.34
C GLN A 139 -3.98 -21.13 -21.47
N ILE A 140 -3.39 -19.94 -21.63
CA ILE A 140 -3.79 -18.72 -20.93
C ILE A 140 -5.25 -18.36 -21.26
N VAL A 141 -5.62 -18.39 -22.54
CA VAL A 141 -6.99 -18.11 -22.99
C VAL A 141 -7.96 -19.14 -22.43
N GLN A 142 -7.59 -20.42 -22.41
CA GLN A 142 -8.42 -21.50 -21.89
C GLN A 142 -8.66 -21.35 -20.39
N VAL A 143 -7.61 -21.09 -19.59
CA VAL A 143 -7.74 -20.85 -18.14
C VAL A 143 -8.70 -19.71 -17.84
N VAL A 144 -8.59 -18.58 -18.54
CA VAL A 144 -9.49 -17.43 -18.35
C VAL A 144 -10.93 -17.77 -18.75
N ARG A 145 -11.14 -18.65 -19.73
CA ARG A 145 -12.48 -19.06 -20.15
C ARG A 145 -13.14 -20.03 -19.18
N GLU A 146 -12.40 -21.04 -18.77
CA GLU A 146 -12.85 -22.09 -17.86
C GLU A 146 -12.96 -21.62 -16.41
N SER A 147 -12.30 -20.51 -16.03
CA SER A 147 -12.42 -19.98 -14.66
C SER A 147 -13.85 -19.61 -14.25
N ARG A 148 -14.77 -19.47 -15.21
CA ARG A 148 -16.19 -19.19 -14.95
C ARG A 148 -16.91 -20.33 -14.25
N THR A 149 -16.38 -21.56 -14.36
CA THR A 149 -16.90 -22.77 -13.71
C THR A 149 -16.04 -23.23 -12.55
N ALA A 150 -15.02 -22.45 -12.18
CA ALA A 150 -14.11 -22.78 -11.08
C ALA A 150 -14.86 -22.97 -9.76
N ASP A 151 -14.43 -23.95 -8.95
CA ASP A 151 -14.91 -24.11 -7.58
C ASP A 151 -14.56 -22.85 -6.77
N ILE A 152 -15.59 -22.13 -6.33
CA ILE A 152 -15.41 -20.88 -5.60
C ILE A 152 -14.67 -21.07 -4.28
N SER A 153 -14.77 -22.24 -3.64
CA SER A 153 -14.05 -22.53 -2.39
C SER A 153 -12.54 -22.60 -2.62
N LEU A 154 -12.11 -23.15 -3.76
CA LEU A 154 -10.71 -23.16 -4.18
C LEU A 154 -10.21 -21.74 -4.48
N VAL A 155 -11.01 -20.97 -5.23
CA VAL A 155 -10.69 -19.58 -5.57
C VAL A 155 -10.54 -18.71 -4.32
N GLN A 156 -11.47 -18.82 -3.37
CA GLN A 156 -11.43 -18.08 -2.11
C GLN A 156 -10.20 -18.43 -1.30
N GLU A 157 -9.88 -19.73 -1.20
CA GLU A 157 -8.68 -20.20 -0.51
C GLU A 157 -7.40 -19.65 -1.15
N ALA A 158 -7.36 -19.55 -2.48
CA ALA A 158 -6.21 -19.01 -3.20
C ALA A 158 -6.01 -17.51 -2.96
N LEU A 159 -7.12 -16.78 -2.90
CA LEU A 159 -7.15 -15.33 -2.79
C LEU A 159 -7.13 -14.82 -1.33
N ARG A 160 -7.32 -15.68 -0.33
CA ARG A 160 -7.39 -15.29 1.09
C ARG A 160 -6.15 -14.56 1.61
N TRP A 161 -5.02 -14.75 0.96
CA TRP A 161 -3.74 -14.13 1.30
C TRP A 161 -3.57 -12.71 0.75
N TYR A 162 -4.44 -12.31 -0.16
CA TYR A 162 -4.33 -11.08 -0.94
C TYR A 162 -5.49 -10.08 -0.80
N PRO A 163 -6.39 -10.13 0.22
CA PRO A 163 -7.60 -9.28 0.23
C PRO A 163 -7.25 -7.80 0.19
N GLN A 164 -6.12 -7.43 0.79
CA GLN A 164 -5.63 -6.05 0.91
C GLN A 164 -4.58 -5.68 -0.16
N HIS A 165 -4.31 -6.56 -1.13
CA HIS A 165 -3.38 -6.26 -2.22
C HIS A 165 -4.09 -5.50 -3.33
N TYR A 166 -3.41 -4.50 -3.89
CA TYR A 166 -3.85 -3.74 -5.06
C TYR A 166 -3.73 -4.59 -6.32
N VAL A 167 -4.75 -4.52 -7.18
CA VAL A 167 -4.82 -5.29 -8.42
C VAL A 167 -4.41 -4.39 -9.60
N CYS A 168 -3.33 -4.75 -10.28
CA CYS A 168 -2.83 -3.99 -11.44
C CYS A 168 -2.80 -4.88 -12.69
N ALA A 169 -3.46 -4.45 -13.76
CA ALA A 169 -3.39 -5.09 -15.07
C ALA A 169 -1.97 -5.01 -15.65
N THR A 170 -1.61 -6.05 -16.41
CA THR A 170 -0.39 -6.09 -17.22
C THR A 170 -0.75 -5.98 -18.71
N ASP A 171 0.27 -5.94 -19.57
CA ASP A 171 0.10 -5.87 -21.03
C ASP A 171 -0.57 -7.12 -21.64
N LEU A 172 -0.81 -8.18 -20.85
CA LEU A 172 -1.55 -9.37 -21.29
C LEU A 172 -3.07 -9.15 -21.36
N VAL A 173 -3.63 -8.18 -20.64
CA VAL A 173 -5.09 -7.92 -20.66
C VAL A 173 -5.59 -7.50 -22.06
N PRO A 174 -4.92 -6.58 -22.79
CA PRO A 174 -5.23 -6.33 -24.19
C PRO A 174 -5.23 -7.59 -25.07
N SER A 175 -4.21 -8.45 -24.95
CA SER A 175 -4.12 -9.70 -25.72
C SER A 175 -5.27 -10.66 -25.43
N LEU A 176 -5.69 -10.78 -24.17
CA LEU A 176 -6.86 -11.57 -23.77
C LEU A 176 -8.16 -11.02 -24.37
N ARG A 177 -8.28 -9.69 -24.48
CA ARG A 177 -9.43 -9.04 -25.12
C ARG A 177 -9.46 -9.31 -26.63
N GLU A 178 -8.32 -9.21 -27.32
CA GLU A 178 -8.19 -9.50 -28.75
C GLU A 178 -8.51 -10.97 -29.07
N ALA A 179 -8.05 -11.89 -28.23
CA ALA A 179 -8.37 -13.32 -28.31
C ALA A 179 -9.83 -13.65 -27.95
N ARG A 180 -10.65 -12.65 -27.59
CA ARG A 180 -12.03 -12.84 -27.10
C ARG A 180 -12.10 -13.85 -25.95
N ALA A 181 -11.12 -13.78 -25.04
CA ALA A 181 -11.13 -14.56 -23.81
C ALA A 181 -12.07 -13.94 -22.77
N LEU A 182 -12.17 -12.60 -22.78
CA LEU A 182 -12.95 -11.81 -21.83
C LEU A 182 -14.35 -11.43 -22.36
N GLN A 183 -15.37 -11.54 -21.51
CA GLN A 183 -16.72 -11.03 -21.73
C GLN A 183 -16.82 -9.53 -21.36
N VAL A 184 -17.88 -8.86 -21.81
CA VAL A 184 -18.07 -7.41 -21.57
C VAL A 184 -17.99 -7.03 -20.09
N PRO A 185 -18.66 -7.72 -19.13
CA PRO A 185 -18.54 -7.38 -17.71
C PRO A 185 -17.12 -7.59 -17.15
N GLU A 186 -16.41 -8.61 -17.65
CA GLU A 186 -15.02 -8.92 -17.27
C GLU A 186 -14.06 -7.83 -17.76
N ILE A 187 -14.30 -7.27 -18.95
CA ILE A 187 -13.56 -6.12 -19.49
C ILE A 187 -13.75 -4.89 -18.59
N GLU A 188 -14.96 -4.64 -18.09
CA GLU A 188 -15.20 -3.52 -17.17
C GLU A 188 -14.44 -3.69 -15.84
N ILE A 189 -14.34 -4.91 -15.30
CA ILE A 189 -13.49 -5.18 -14.13
C ILE A 189 -12.02 -4.94 -14.45
N CYS A 190 -11.53 -5.40 -15.61
CA CYS A 190 -10.14 -5.20 -16.00
C CYS A 190 -9.75 -3.71 -16.11
N LYS A 191 -10.69 -2.83 -16.47
CA LYS A 191 -10.46 -1.36 -16.45
C LYS A 191 -10.27 -0.80 -15.04
N LEU A 192 -10.82 -1.46 -14.03
CA LEU A 192 -10.68 -1.11 -12.61
C LEU A 192 -9.42 -1.71 -11.97
N CYS A 193 -8.75 -2.66 -12.65
CA CYS A 193 -7.43 -3.17 -12.27
C CYS A 193 -6.32 -2.14 -12.55
N ASP A 194 -6.52 -0.87 -12.21
CA ASP A 194 -5.55 0.20 -12.40
C ASP A 194 -4.67 0.37 -11.15
N GLY A 195 -4.57 -0.61 -10.26
CA GLY A 195 -3.77 -0.52 -9.03
C GLY A 195 -4.31 0.46 -7.99
N SER A 196 -5.49 1.06 -8.18
CA SER A 196 -6.12 1.95 -7.20
C SER A 196 -7.12 1.27 -6.26
N MET A 197 -7.44 0.00 -6.52
CA MET A 197 -8.37 -0.79 -5.73
C MET A 197 -7.71 -2.08 -5.24
N THR A 198 -7.99 -2.44 -4.01
CA THR A 198 -7.62 -3.74 -3.45
C THR A 198 -8.48 -4.85 -4.03
N LEU A 199 -8.01 -6.07 -3.92
CA LEU A 199 -8.75 -7.27 -4.31
C LEU A 199 -10.13 -7.31 -3.66
N GLN A 200 -10.23 -7.05 -2.35
CA GLN A 200 -11.49 -7.08 -1.62
C GLN A 200 -12.51 -6.09 -2.18
N THR A 201 -12.09 -4.86 -2.46
CA THR A 201 -12.99 -3.82 -3.00
C THR A 201 -13.35 -4.14 -4.45
N LEU A 202 -12.39 -4.61 -5.25
CA LEU A 202 -12.62 -4.96 -6.66
C LEU A 202 -13.64 -6.09 -6.81
N VAL A 203 -13.54 -7.15 -5.99
CA VAL A 203 -14.48 -8.28 -5.96
C VAL A 203 -15.91 -7.84 -5.63
N ARG A 204 -16.06 -6.76 -4.85
CA ARG A 204 -17.37 -6.20 -4.42
C ARG A 204 -17.94 -5.17 -5.39
N THR A 205 -17.29 -4.91 -6.51
CA THR A 205 -17.83 -3.99 -7.52
C THR A 205 -19.09 -4.53 -8.16
N LYS A 206 -19.93 -3.64 -8.69
CA LYS A 206 -21.24 -3.99 -9.27
C LYS A 206 -21.18 -4.62 -10.67
N HIS A 207 -19.99 -4.77 -11.26
CA HIS A 207 -19.85 -5.23 -12.65
C HIS A 207 -20.07 -6.75 -12.79
N LEU A 208 -19.70 -7.53 -11.77
CA LEU A 208 -20.01 -8.96 -11.66
C LEU A 208 -20.34 -9.31 -10.21
N PRO A 209 -21.11 -10.39 -9.97
CA PRO A 209 -21.29 -10.91 -8.62
C PRO A 209 -19.95 -11.32 -7.99
N PRO A 210 -19.82 -11.32 -6.65
CA PRO A 210 -18.54 -11.56 -5.97
C PRO A 210 -17.83 -12.86 -6.35
N GLY A 211 -18.58 -13.96 -6.53
CA GLY A 211 -18.01 -15.25 -6.92
C GLY A 211 -17.31 -15.22 -8.28
N PRO A 212 -18.03 -14.89 -9.37
CA PRO A 212 -17.44 -14.67 -10.70
C PRO A 212 -16.32 -13.63 -10.72
N SER A 213 -16.43 -12.52 -9.98
CA SER A 213 -15.35 -11.53 -9.86
C SER A 213 -14.07 -12.14 -9.28
N ALA A 214 -14.19 -12.90 -8.19
CA ALA A 214 -13.06 -13.57 -7.56
C ALA A 214 -12.43 -14.61 -8.49
N ALA A 215 -13.25 -15.41 -9.18
CA ALA A 215 -12.77 -16.41 -10.12
C ALA A 215 -12.03 -15.80 -11.31
N LEU A 216 -12.55 -14.69 -11.86
CA LEU A 216 -11.85 -13.92 -12.90
C LEU A 216 -10.51 -13.39 -12.40
N ILE A 217 -10.46 -12.73 -11.23
CA ILE A 217 -9.22 -12.13 -10.73
C ILE A 217 -8.19 -13.21 -10.38
N TRP A 218 -8.62 -14.34 -9.82
CA TRP A 218 -7.76 -15.50 -9.59
C TRP A 218 -7.14 -16.03 -10.88
N ALA A 219 -7.95 -16.21 -11.94
CA ALA A 219 -7.45 -16.67 -13.23
C ALA A 219 -6.50 -15.66 -13.86
N LEU A 220 -6.86 -14.37 -13.89
CA LEU A 220 -6.02 -13.30 -14.40
C LEU A 220 -4.68 -13.22 -13.65
N ALA A 221 -4.68 -13.36 -12.33
CA ALA A 221 -3.46 -13.33 -11.53
C ALA A 221 -2.59 -14.56 -11.82
N SER A 222 -3.22 -15.74 -11.93
CA SER A 222 -2.53 -17.01 -12.21
C SER A 222 -1.86 -17.02 -13.59
N VAL A 223 -2.45 -16.38 -14.59
CA VAL A 223 -1.85 -16.25 -15.94
C VAL A 223 -0.90 -15.05 -16.08
N GLY A 224 -0.72 -14.24 -15.03
CA GLY A 224 0.11 -13.04 -15.05
C GLY A 224 -0.50 -11.83 -15.76
N ALA A 225 -1.81 -11.85 -16.04
CA ALA A 225 -2.55 -10.73 -16.61
C ALA A 225 -2.89 -9.64 -15.58
N VAL A 226 -2.86 -9.97 -14.29
CA VAL A 226 -2.83 -8.97 -13.22
C VAL A 226 -1.75 -9.31 -12.20
N THR A 227 -1.21 -8.28 -11.55
CA THR A 227 -0.32 -8.40 -10.39
C THR A 227 -1.04 -7.96 -9.13
N LEU A 228 -0.73 -8.61 -8.01
CA LEU A 228 -1.29 -8.32 -6.69
C LEU A 228 -0.19 -7.79 -5.77
N THR A 229 -0.18 -6.49 -5.48
CA THR A 229 0.89 -5.84 -4.71
C THR A 229 0.37 -5.29 -3.38
N PRO A 230 1.13 -5.39 -2.26
CA PRO A 230 0.68 -4.84 -0.98
C PRO A 230 0.63 -3.30 -0.98
N GLU A 231 1.48 -2.67 -1.81
CA GLU A 231 1.48 -1.24 -2.06
C GLU A 231 1.01 -0.96 -3.49
N PRO A 232 0.29 0.16 -3.72
CA PRO A 232 -0.11 0.54 -5.06
C PRO A 232 1.12 0.83 -5.93
N PRO A 233 1.19 0.32 -7.17
CA PRO A 233 2.35 0.48 -8.06
C PRO A 233 2.48 1.94 -8.58
N ASP A 234 3.48 2.21 -9.44
CA ASP A 234 3.83 3.54 -9.99
C ASP A 234 2.62 4.49 -10.27
N PRO A 235 2.62 5.76 -9.80
CA PRO A 235 1.49 6.70 -9.85
C PRO A 235 1.08 7.24 -11.25
N ASN A 236 0.86 6.36 -12.22
CA ASN A 236 0.49 6.74 -13.60
C ASN A 236 -0.96 7.23 -13.74
N SER A 237 -1.88 6.83 -12.87
CA SER A 237 -3.26 7.33 -12.86
C SER A 237 -3.51 8.34 -11.73
N ARG A 238 -4.42 9.30 -11.97
CA ARG A 238 -4.81 10.29 -10.95
C ARG A 238 -5.33 9.62 -9.68
N ARG A 239 -6.17 8.59 -9.83
CA ARG A 239 -6.77 7.85 -8.70
C ARG A 239 -5.72 7.06 -7.93
N ARG A 240 -4.82 6.35 -8.62
CA ARG A 240 -3.72 5.63 -7.97
C ARG A 240 -2.80 6.58 -7.21
N ARG A 241 -2.46 7.73 -7.80
CA ARG A 241 -1.68 8.78 -7.13
C ARG A 241 -2.38 9.30 -5.88
N ALA A 242 -3.70 9.50 -5.93
CA ALA A 242 -4.49 9.90 -4.76
C ALA A 242 -4.35 8.89 -3.61
N VAL A 243 -4.46 7.60 -3.91
CA VAL A 243 -4.28 6.52 -2.93
C VAL A 243 -2.86 6.55 -2.37
N ILE A 244 -1.83 6.54 -3.21
CA ILE A 244 -0.41 6.56 -2.76
C ILE A 244 -0.15 7.76 -1.83
N MET A 245 -0.59 8.95 -2.23
CA MET A 245 -0.40 10.17 -1.43
C MET A 245 -1.16 10.09 -0.11
N ALA A 246 -2.43 9.67 -0.12
CA ALA A 246 -3.21 9.53 1.11
C ALA A 246 -2.57 8.53 2.09
N ARG A 247 -2.12 7.37 1.59
CA ARG A 247 -1.40 6.35 2.38
C ARG A 247 -0.14 6.95 3.03
N ARG A 248 0.71 7.60 2.22
CA ARG A 248 1.97 8.22 2.67
C ARG A 248 1.71 9.32 3.71
N HIS A 249 0.71 10.18 3.48
CA HIS A 249 0.34 11.24 4.42
C HIS A 249 -0.19 10.66 5.75
N LEU A 250 -1.04 9.63 5.71
CA LEU A 250 -1.57 9.00 6.93
C LEU A 250 -0.46 8.36 7.77
N GLN A 251 0.45 7.60 7.15
CA GLN A 251 1.58 6.99 7.85
C GLN A 251 2.48 8.05 8.48
N ALA A 252 2.95 9.02 7.68
CA ALA A 252 3.82 10.08 8.18
C ALA A 252 3.17 10.92 9.29
N ARG A 253 1.85 11.14 9.20
CA ARG A 253 1.12 11.88 10.24
C ARG A 253 1.02 11.08 11.53
N ARG A 254 0.69 9.79 11.47
CA ARG A 254 0.66 8.89 12.63
C ARG A 254 2.01 8.89 13.34
N ASP A 255 3.08 8.72 12.57
CA ASP A 255 4.43 8.60 13.12
C ASP A 255 4.86 9.92 13.79
N ARG A 256 4.57 11.07 13.15
CA ARG A 256 4.85 12.40 13.70
C ARG A 256 4.06 12.71 14.97
N LEU A 257 2.78 12.34 15.04
CA LEU A 257 1.84 12.80 16.07
C LEU A 257 1.71 11.89 17.30
N SER A 258 2.58 10.88 17.42
CA SER A 258 2.51 9.89 18.52
C SER A 258 2.73 10.51 19.92
N ALA A 259 3.49 11.60 20.03
CA ALA A 259 3.77 12.33 21.29
C ALA A 259 3.64 13.86 21.12
N SER A 260 2.70 14.31 20.30
CA SER A 260 2.53 15.71 19.91
C SER A 260 1.42 16.44 20.68
N THR A 261 1.54 17.77 20.76
CA THR A 261 0.51 18.63 21.37
C THR A 261 -0.69 18.84 20.43
N TYR A 262 -1.83 19.33 20.95
CA TYR A 262 -2.96 19.72 20.11
C TYR A 262 -2.63 20.89 19.16
N TYR A 263 -1.66 21.74 19.53
CA TYR A 263 -1.12 22.77 18.65
C TYR A 263 -0.34 22.18 17.47
N ASP A 264 0.42 21.10 17.67
CA ASP A 264 1.12 20.37 16.60
C ASP A 264 0.18 19.58 15.69
N VAL A 265 -0.93 19.08 16.25
CA VAL A 265 -1.99 18.41 15.48
C VAL A 265 -2.62 19.41 14.50
N LEU A 266 -2.96 20.62 14.93
CA LEU A 266 -3.54 21.65 14.05
C LEU A 266 -2.50 22.48 13.29
N GLU A 267 -1.22 22.37 13.65
CA GLU A 267 -0.10 23.15 13.11
C GLU A 267 -0.34 24.66 13.29
N LEU A 268 -0.53 25.07 14.54
CA LEU A 268 -0.81 26.45 14.94
C LEU A 268 -0.02 26.83 16.19
N PRO A 269 0.41 28.10 16.34
CA PRO A 269 1.04 28.56 17.57
C PRO A 269 0.02 28.69 18.73
N PRO A 270 0.45 28.64 20.01
CA PRO A 270 -0.42 28.83 21.17
C PRO A 270 -1.11 30.18 21.26
N SER A 271 -0.65 31.19 20.52
CA SER A 271 -1.26 32.52 20.43
C SER A 271 -2.36 32.63 19.37
N CYS A 272 -2.68 31.56 18.64
CA CYS A 272 -3.66 31.62 17.56
C CYS A 272 -5.09 31.93 18.04
N GLU A 273 -5.84 32.65 17.21
CA GLU A 273 -7.26 32.94 17.42
C GLU A 273 -8.17 31.76 17.01
N ILE A 274 -9.42 31.77 17.46
CA ILE A 274 -10.42 30.73 17.15
C ILE A 274 -10.61 30.56 15.63
N ASP A 275 -10.65 31.67 14.88
CA ASP A 275 -10.79 31.62 13.42
C ASP A 275 -9.64 30.86 12.74
N ALA A 276 -8.42 30.97 13.28
CA ALA A 276 -7.27 30.24 12.77
C ALA A 276 -7.37 28.74 13.09
N ILE A 277 -7.90 28.38 14.26
CA ILE A 277 -8.19 26.99 14.67
C ILE A 277 -9.20 26.35 13.72
N GLU A 278 -10.31 27.04 13.46
CA GLU A 278 -11.33 26.57 12.52
C GLU A 278 -10.79 26.46 11.09
N GLY A 279 -10.04 27.47 10.62
CA GLY A 279 -9.37 27.41 9.33
C GLY A 279 -8.42 26.22 9.20
N ALA A 280 -7.60 25.96 10.22
CA ALA A 280 -6.69 24.82 10.25
C ALA A 280 -7.43 23.47 10.22
N PHE A 281 -8.51 23.36 11.00
CA PHE A 281 -9.36 22.19 11.02
C PHE A 281 -9.96 21.90 9.64
N GLN A 282 -10.51 22.92 8.95
CA GLN A 282 -11.07 22.75 7.61
C GLN A 282 -10.01 22.27 6.60
N LEU A 283 -8.79 22.83 6.67
CA LEU A 283 -7.67 22.38 5.84
C LEU A 283 -7.29 20.92 6.10
N LEU A 284 -7.30 20.49 7.37
CA LEU A 284 -7.05 19.09 7.70
C LEU A 284 -8.19 18.18 7.23
N ALA A 285 -9.43 18.65 7.33
CA ALA A 285 -10.62 17.92 6.86
C ALA A 285 -10.56 17.62 5.36
N THR A 286 -10.00 18.51 4.55
CA THR A 286 -9.86 18.26 3.10
C THR A 286 -8.94 17.08 2.75
N ARG A 287 -8.11 16.62 3.70
CA ARG A 287 -7.14 15.52 3.49
C ARG A 287 -7.42 14.28 4.35
N TYR A 288 -7.84 14.47 5.60
CA TYR A 288 -7.91 13.39 6.60
C TYR A 288 -9.33 13.06 7.06
N SER A 289 -10.37 13.77 6.59
CA SER A 289 -11.75 13.43 6.96
C SER A 289 -12.19 12.09 6.36
N PRO A 290 -13.15 11.40 7.00
CA PRO A 290 -13.77 10.19 6.44
C PRO A 290 -14.38 10.43 5.06
N GLU A 291 -14.89 11.64 4.79
CA GLU A 291 -15.43 12.01 3.47
C GLU A 291 -14.34 12.11 2.41
N ALA A 292 -13.23 12.80 2.71
CA ALA A 292 -12.09 12.93 1.80
C ALA A 292 -11.45 11.57 1.48
N LEU A 293 -11.37 10.69 2.48
CA LEU A 293 -10.75 9.36 2.35
C LEU A 293 -11.72 8.27 1.89
N GLY A 294 -13.04 8.47 2.02
CA GLY A 294 -14.04 7.42 1.80
C GLY A 294 -14.13 6.88 0.38
N ASN A 295 -13.66 7.67 -0.61
CA ASN A 295 -13.60 7.27 -2.01
C ASN A 295 -12.29 6.56 -2.40
N LEU A 296 -11.32 6.49 -1.47
CA LEU A 296 -10.02 5.88 -1.68
C LEU A 296 -9.97 4.49 -1.05
N ASP A 297 -9.36 3.54 -1.75
CA ASP A 297 -9.08 2.23 -1.17
C ASP A 297 -7.74 2.26 -0.44
N LEU A 298 -7.79 2.45 0.88
CA LEU A 298 -6.61 2.56 1.75
C LEU A 298 -6.11 1.20 2.26
N ALA A 299 -6.76 0.09 1.88
CA ALA A 299 -6.43 -1.23 2.37
C ALA A 299 -6.35 -1.27 3.92
N LYS A 300 -5.29 -1.89 4.47
CA LYS A 300 -5.00 -1.93 5.92
C LYS A 300 -4.91 -0.54 6.58
N LEU A 301 -4.56 0.52 5.84
CA LEU A 301 -4.43 1.87 6.40
C LEU A 301 -5.79 2.54 6.66
N ARG A 302 -6.90 1.92 6.26
CA ARG A 302 -8.24 2.36 6.68
C ARG A 302 -8.37 2.40 8.20
N GLU A 303 -7.71 1.47 8.90
CA GLU A 303 -7.68 1.42 10.37
C GLU A 303 -6.90 2.60 10.99
N LEU A 304 -6.00 3.25 10.24
CA LEU A 304 -5.26 4.42 10.70
C LEU A 304 -6.02 5.73 10.48
N ALA A 305 -6.92 5.78 9.50
CA ALA A 305 -7.64 7.00 9.13
C ALA A 305 -8.50 7.53 10.30
N GLU A 306 -9.23 6.64 10.97
CA GLU A 306 -10.12 7.02 12.08
C GLU A 306 -9.36 7.54 13.32
N PRO A 307 -8.31 6.86 13.83
CA PRO A 307 -7.49 7.41 14.92
C PRO A 307 -6.90 8.79 14.62
N VAL A 308 -6.35 8.98 13.40
CA VAL A 308 -5.78 10.27 12.98
C VAL A 308 -6.87 11.35 12.94
N TRP A 309 -8.05 11.04 12.41
CA TRP A 309 -9.16 11.97 12.36
C TRP A 309 -9.71 12.32 13.76
N ASN A 310 -9.84 11.32 14.63
CA ASN A 310 -10.27 11.53 16.02
C ASN A 310 -9.29 12.40 16.80
N GLN A 311 -7.98 12.30 16.54
CA GLN A 311 -6.98 13.19 17.12
C GLN A 311 -7.19 14.65 16.68
N ILE A 312 -7.51 14.88 15.40
CA ILE A 312 -7.82 16.21 14.86
C ILE A 312 -9.08 16.79 15.51
N LEU A 313 -10.14 15.99 15.64
CA LEU A 313 -11.39 16.41 16.29
C LEU A 313 -11.16 16.79 17.76
N LYS A 314 -10.41 15.97 18.51
CA LYS A 314 -10.04 16.27 19.90
C LYS A 314 -9.26 17.57 20.02
N ALA A 315 -8.27 17.79 19.15
CA ALA A 315 -7.48 19.02 19.14
C ALA A 315 -8.35 20.25 18.86
N ARG A 316 -9.22 20.21 17.86
CA ARG A 316 -10.19 21.28 17.57
C ARG A 316 -11.07 21.56 18.78
N GLN A 317 -11.68 20.53 19.37
CA GLN A 317 -12.57 20.68 20.51
C GLN A 317 -11.86 21.32 21.71
N ALA A 318 -10.65 20.87 22.03
CA ALA A 318 -9.89 21.36 23.16
C ALA A 318 -9.45 22.83 22.99
N LEU A 319 -9.12 23.24 21.76
CA LEU A 319 -8.56 24.56 21.49
C LEU A 319 -9.62 25.63 21.15
N SER A 320 -10.81 25.24 20.70
CA SER A 320 -11.85 26.20 20.27
C SER A 320 -12.62 26.84 21.43
N ASP A 321 -12.72 26.17 22.57
CA ASP A 321 -13.36 26.69 23.78
C ASP A 321 -12.32 27.31 24.73
N TRP A 322 -12.51 28.56 25.13
CA TRP A 322 -11.55 29.29 25.97
C TRP A 322 -11.26 28.60 27.31
N ALA A 323 -12.29 28.07 27.97
CA ALA A 323 -12.13 27.42 29.27
C ALA A 323 -11.38 26.08 29.15
N THR A 324 -11.67 25.30 28.11
CA THR A 324 -10.99 24.04 27.83
C THR A 324 -9.56 24.26 27.35
N ARG A 325 -9.32 25.27 26.52
CA ARG A 325 -7.98 25.67 26.08
C ARG A 325 -7.12 26.14 27.24
N GLY A 326 -7.67 26.93 28.17
CA GLY A 326 -6.99 27.35 29.40
C GLY A 326 -6.50 26.15 30.22
N ARG A 327 -7.40 25.23 30.54
CA ARG A 327 -7.06 23.97 31.25
C ARG A 327 -6.01 23.14 30.50
N TYR A 328 -6.11 23.09 29.17
CA TYR A 328 -5.12 22.39 28.36
C TYR A 328 -3.74 23.05 28.41
N ASN A 329 -3.68 24.39 28.38
CA ASN A 329 -2.42 25.12 28.51
C ASN A 329 -1.78 24.92 29.89
N ASP A 330 -2.58 24.88 30.96
CA ASP A 330 -2.10 24.59 32.31
C ASP A 330 -1.50 23.17 32.37
N TRP A 331 -2.23 22.18 31.86
CA TRP A 331 -1.72 20.80 31.74
C TRP A 331 -0.44 20.73 30.90
N LEU A 332 -0.37 21.50 29.80
CA LEU A 332 0.77 21.52 28.90
C LEU A 332 2.03 22.04 29.60
N GLN A 333 1.91 23.03 30.50
CA GLN A 333 3.05 23.53 31.29
C GLN A 333 3.64 22.46 32.21
N GLU A 334 2.80 21.61 32.80
CA GLU A 334 3.23 20.53 33.70
C GLU A 334 3.85 19.34 32.95
N HIS A 335 3.44 19.11 31.70
CA HIS A 335 3.79 17.90 30.94
C HIS A 335 4.75 18.17 29.77
N PHE A 336 5.22 19.41 29.61
CA PHE A 336 5.94 19.87 28.43
C PHE A 336 7.20 19.02 28.13
N ASP A 337 7.95 18.64 29.17
CA ASP A 337 9.20 17.88 29.04
C ASP A 337 9.01 16.47 28.44
N SER A 338 7.78 15.95 28.48
CA SER A 338 7.44 14.63 27.92
C SER A 338 6.94 14.68 26.48
N LEU A 339 6.75 15.89 25.92
CA LEU A 339 6.10 16.10 24.64
C LEU A 339 7.08 16.61 23.60
N THR A 340 6.87 16.20 22.34
CA THR A 340 7.58 16.78 21.21
C THR A 340 6.68 17.81 20.55
N SER A 341 7.11 19.08 20.57
CA SER A 341 6.39 20.15 19.91
C SER A 341 7.27 20.95 18.97
N GLU A 342 6.81 21.10 17.73
CA GLU A 342 7.33 22.06 16.79
C GLU A 342 6.56 23.38 16.88
N TRP A 343 5.28 23.34 17.27
CA TRP A 343 4.36 24.47 17.19
C TRP A 343 4.12 25.21 18.50
N ALA A 344 4.26 24.54 19.65
CA ALA A 344 4.09 25.15 20.96
C ALA A 344 5.34 25.86 21.48
N THR A 345 6.52 25.58 20.91
CA THR A 345 7.81 26.17 21.33
C THR A 345 8.39 27.12 20.29
N GLY A 346 9.02 28.17 20.81
CA GLY A 346 9.85 29.08 20.04
C GLY A 346 9.22 30.45 19.80
N ASP A 347 10.09 31.46 19.80
CA ASP A 347 9.79 32.82 19.35
C ASP A 347 9.64 32.82 17.82
N LYS A 348 8.47 32.38 17.37
CA LYS A 348 8.10 32.31 15.96
C LYS A 348 7.56 33.65 15.53
N ASN A 349 8.42 34.46 14.92
CA ASN A 349 8.05 35.79 14.46
C ASN A 349 7.36 35.70 13.10
N GLN A 350 6.08 35.32 13.12
CA GLN A 350 5.27 35.14 11.92
C GLN A 350 5.17 36.42 11.07
N GLU A 351 5.04 37.58 11.69
CA GLU A 351 4.97 38.86 10.98
C GLU A 351 6.26 39.13 10.20
N ARG A 352 7.42 38.97 10.86
CA ARG A 352 8.73 39.11 10.21
C ARG A 352 8.92 38.07 9.10
N ALA A 353 8.44 36.85 9.29
CA ALA A 353 8.51 35.80 8.28
C ALA A 353 7.67 36.16 7.04
N GLU A 354 6.45 36.67 7.21
CA GLU A 354 5.58 37.11 6.11
C GLU A 354 6.14 38.34 5.38
N ASP A 355 6.77 39.29 6.07
CA ASP A 355 7.46 40.42 5.42
C ASP A 355 8.63 39.96 4.54
N PHE A 356 9.50 39.08 5.08
CA PHE A 356 10.55 38.46 4.28
C PHE A 356 9.98 37.66 3.10
N TYR A 357 8.89 36.93 3.33
CA TYR A 357 8.22 36.15 2.30
C TYR A 357 7.69 37.03 1.16
N ALA A 358 7.01 38.13 1.48
CA ALA A 358 6.49 39.08 0.50
C ALA A 358 7.63 39.70 -0.33
N ARG A 359 8.75 40.08 0.31
CA ARG A 359 9.95 40.56 -0.39
C ARG A 359 10.55 39.50 -1.30
N GLY A 360 10.60 38.24 -0.87
CA GLY A 360 11.05 37.11 -1.69
C GLY A 360 10.14 36.86 -2.90
N GLN A 361 8.83 36.96 -2.74
CA GLN A 361 7.88 36.86 -3.86
C GLN A 361 8.08 37.99 -4.87
N LYS A 362 8.27 39.22 -4.41
CA LYS A 362 8.55 40.37 -5.28
C LYS A 362 9.84 40.16 -6.08
N ALA A 363 10.92 39.73 -5.43
CA ALA A 363 12.19 39.43 -6.09
C ALA A 363 12.04 38.33 -7.17
N LEU A 364 11.24 37.28 -6.92
CA LEU A 364 10.95 36.26 -7.95
C LEU A 364 10.21 36.82 -9.17
N VAL A 365 9.30 37.78 -8.98
CA VAL A 365 8.59 38.44 -10.09
C VAL A 365 9.54 39.31 -10.91
N GLU A 366 10.48 39.97 -10.25
CA GLU A 366 11.51 40.82 -10.87
C GLU A 366 12.63 40.01 -11.55
N GLY A 367 12.67 38.69 -11.33
CA GLY A 367 13.70 37.82 -11.87
C GLY A 367 14.99 37.78 -11.05
N ASP A 368 15.04 38.42 -9.88
CA ASP A 368 16.16 38.37 -8.95
C ASP A 368 16.11 37.09 -8.10
N SER A 369 16.65 36.00 -8.63
CA SER A 369 16.65 34.70 -7.96
C SER A 369 17.48 34.71 -6.67
N HIS A 370 18.61 35.43 -6.63
CA HIS A 370 19.48 35.51 -5.47
C HIS A 370 18.84 36.31 -4.34
N GLY A 371 18.23 37.45 -4.65
CA GLY A 371 17.44 38.21 -3.69
C GLY A 371 16.25 37.40 -3.16
N ALA A 372 15.59 36.61 -4.00
CA ALA A 372 14.55 35.69 -3.57
C ALA A 372 15.07 34.62 -2.59
N VAL A 373 16.22 33.99 -2.86
CA VAL A 373 16.84 33.03 -1.92
C VAL A 373 17.13 33.69 -0.58
N SER A 374 17.74 34.87 -0.58
CA SER A 374 18.08 35.60 0.65
C SER A 374 16.85 35.92 1.49
N ASN A 375 15.80 36.44 0.85
CA ASN A 375 14.56 36.80 1.52
C ASN A 375 13.80 35.56 2.03
N PHE A 376 13.63 34.50 1.24
CA PHE A 376 12.97 33.28 1.74
C PHE A 376 13.79 32.57 2.83
N ALA A 377 15.11 32.62 2.78
CA ALA A 377 15.94 32.15 3.89
C ALA A 377 15.76 33.01 5.16
N GLY A 378 15.49 34.30 5.00
CA GLY A 378 15.02 35.18 6.08
C GLY A 378 13.71 34.69 6.69
N ALA A 379 12.71 34.35 5.85
CA ALA A 379 11.42 33.84 6.27
C ALA A 379 11.54 32.49 7.00
N ALA A 380 12.27 31.53 6.42
CA ALA A 380 12.51 30.22 7.04
C ALA A 380 13.27 30.32 8.37
N ARG A 381 14.23 31.26 8.52
CA ARG A 381 14.89 31.50 9.81
C ARG A 381 13.97 32.15 10.85
N ALA A 382 13.08 33.05 10.42
CA ALA A 382 12.10 33.68 11.30
C ALA A 382 11.00 32.70 11.76
N TYR A 383 10.73 31.67 10.96
CA TYR A 383 9.78 30.61 11.28
C TYR A 383 10.27 29.24 10.73
N PRO A 384 11.21 28.58 11.42
CA PRO A 384 11.79 27.31 10.97
C PRO A 384 10.76 26.20 10.82
N GLY A 385 10.90 25.39 9.77
CA GLY A 385 10.05 24.21 9.53
C GLY A 385 8.64 24.53 9.01
N HIS A 386 8.30 25.80 8.78
CA HIS A 386 7.01 26.18 8.22
C HIS A 386 6.94 25.84 6.71
N PRO A 387 6.02 24.98 6.25
CA PRO A 387 6.07 24.45 4.89
C PRO A 387 6.03 25.50 3.78
N ASP A 388 5.26 26.59 3.96
CA ASP A 388 5.19 27.68 2.95
C ASP A 388 6.55 28.34 2.71
N TYR A 389 7.35 28.55 3.76
CA TYR A 389 8.62 29.27 3.67
C TYR A 389 9.73 28.34 3.18
N GLU A 390 9.79 27.13 3.73
CA GLU A 390 10.79 26.13 3.34
C GLU A 390 10.62 25.73 1.87
N CYS A 391 9.40 25.41 1.44
CA CYS A 391 9.18 25.02 0.03
C CYS A 391 9.42 26.19 -0.94
N SER A 392 9.09 27.42 -0.56
CA SER A 392 9.37 28.59 -1.39
C SER A 392 10.86 28.90 -1.48
N LEU A 393 11.62 28.69 -0.39
CA LEU A 393 13.08 28.75 -0.40
C LEU A 393 13.67 27.71 -1.35
N LEU A 394 13.19 26.46 -1.32
CA LEU A 394 13.65 25.41 -2.23
C LEU A 394 13.37 25.76 -3.70
N TRP A 395 12.20 26.32 -4.00
CA TRP A 395 11.91 26.82 -5.34
C TRP A 395 12.83 27.96 -5.78
N ALA A 396 13.14 28.91 -4.90
CA ALA A 396 14.08 29.98 -5.21
C ALA A 396 15.52 29.48 -5.39
N ARG A 397 15.96 28.51 -4.56
CA ARG A 397 17.26 27.84 -4.71
C ARG A 397 17.37 27.15 -6.07
N PHE A 398 16.33 26.40 -6.46
CA PHE A 398 16.25 25.79 -7.78
C PHE A 398 16.50 26.83 -8.89
N ARG A 399 15.76 27.95 -8.86
CA ARG A 399 15.91 29.04 -9.85
C ARG A 399 17.34 29.59 -9.90
N SER A 400 17.91 29.91 -8.74
CA SER A 400 19.28 30.41 -8.61
C SER A 400 20.33 29.41 -9.10
N ASP A 401 20.12 28.10 -8.88
CA ASP A 401 21.06 27.06 -9.29
C ASP A 401 21.01 26.85 -10.82
N ILE A 402 19.84 26.96 -11.46
CA ILE A 402 19.76 26.93 -12.94
C ILE A 402 20.49 28.12 -13.56
N GLU A 403 20.38 29.31 -12.98
CA GLU A 403 21.11 30.49 -13.44
C GLU A 403 22.64 30.35 -13.30
N ARG A 404 23.11 29.52 -12.36
CA ARG A 404 24.52 29.13 -12.21
C ARG A 404 24.96 27.97 -13.11
N GLY A 405 24.06 27.44 -13.94
CA GLY A 405 24.36 26.37 -14.90
C GLY A 405 24.27 24.95 -14.34
N HIS A 406 23.62 24.74 -13.19
CA HIS A 406 23.35 23.38 -12.70
C HIS A 406 22.34 22.64 -13.59
N ASP A 407 22.44 21.31 -13.65
CA ASP A 407 21.48 20.48 -14.38
C ASP A 407 20.07 20.61 -13.80
N ARG A 408 19.11 20.86 -14.68
CA ARG A 408 17.73 21.17 -14.30
C ARG A 408 17.02 19.98 -13.68
N ALA A 409 17.07 18.82 -14.33
CA ALA A 409 16.29 17.66 -13.92
C ALA A 409 16.81 17.09 -12.60
N THR A 410 18.13 16.96 -12.47
CA THR A 410 18.79 16.47 -11.26
C THR A 410 18.48 17.37 -10.08
N ARG A 411 18.63 18.69 -10.25
CA ARG A 411 18.42 19.64 -9.16
C ARG A 411 16.95 19.77 -8.74
N ALA A 412 16.02 19.71 -9.71
CA ALA A 412 14.59 19.69 -9.42
C ALA A 412 14.21 18.45 -8.59
N ARG A 413 14.76 17.27 -8.91
CA ARG A 413 14.48 16.02 -8.18
C ARG A 413 14.97 16.05 -6.73
N GLU A 414 16.18 16.53 -6.50
CA GLU A 414 16.75 16.69 -5.15
C GLU A 414 15.89 17.62 -4.30
N LEU A 415 15.64 18.84 -4.80
CA LEU A 415 14.89 19.85 -4.05
C LEU A 415 13.40 19.47 -3.91
N ARG A 416 12.83 18.72 -4.85
CA ARG A 416 11.50 18.11 -4.73
C ARG A 416 11.48 17.13 -3.57
N ALA A 417 12.43 16.21 -3.50
CA ALA A 417 12.49 15.22 -2.41
C ALA A 417 12.55 15.91 -1.05
N GLU A 418 13.35 16.98 -0.93
CA GLU A 418 13.41 17.82 0.28
C GLU A 418 12.06 18.51 0.57
N ALA A 419 11.43 19.14 -0.43
CA ALA A 419 10.14 19.82 -0.30
C ALA A 419 9.00 18.87 0.12
N GLU A 420 9.04 17.61 -0.33
CA GLU A 420 8.07 16.59 0.08
C GLU A 420 8.17 16.27 1.57
N THR A 421 9.36 16.32 2.19
CA THR A 421 9.51 16.09 3.64
C THR A 421 8.80 17.16 4.48
N PHE A 422 8.77 18.40 3.99
CA PHE A 422 8.04 19.50 4.65
C PHE A 422 6.52 19.41 4.47
N ASN A 423 5.99 18.62 3.54
CA ASN A 423 4.54 18.53 3.29
C ASN A 423 3.91 17.23 3.81
N VAL A 424 4.68 16.14 3.84
CA VAL A 424 4.17 14.80 4.16
C VAL A 424 3.66 14.74 5.61
N GLY A 425 2.49 14.15 5.82
CA GLY A 425 1.83 14.06 7.14
C GLY A 425 1.41 15.38 7.78
N ARG A 426 1.58 16.51 7.08
CA ARG A 426 1.19 17.83 7.56
C ARG A 426 -0.20 18.27 7.07
N ARG A 427 -0.70 19.36 7.64
CA ARG A 427 -1.82 20.13 7.07
C ARG A 427 -1.46 20.54 5.65
N PRO A 428 -2.40 20.57 4.69
CA PRO A 428 -2.06 21.05 3.37
C PRO A 428 -1.85 22.58 3.40
N TRP A 429 -0.74 23.03 2.82
CA TRP A 429 -0.32 24.43 2.77
C TRP A 429 -0.33 24.90 1.31
N PRO A 430 -1.30 25.71 0.87
CA PRO A 430 -1.49 26.02 -0.55
C PRO A 430 -0.27 26.66 -1.23
N ARG A 431 0.49 27.52 -0.54
CA ARG A 431 1.69 28.14 -1.14
C ARG A 431 2.82 27.12 -1.25
N ALA A 432 3.03 26.29 -0.22
CA ALA A 432 3.96 25.17 -0.26
C ALA A 432 3.63 24.17 -1.39
N LEU A 433 2.35 23.82 -1.57
CA LEU A 433 1.87 22.93 -2.64
C LEU A 433 2.14 23.51 -4.03
N VAL A 434 2.03 24.84 -4.23
CA VAL A 434 2.39 25.49 -5.49
C VAL A 434 3.89 25.38 -5.76
N ALA A 435 4.74 25.62 -4.75
CA ALA A 435 6.19 25.48 -4.89
C ALA A 435 6.59 24.02 -5.21
N LEU A 436 5.98 23.05 -4.52
CA LEU A 436 6.17 21.62 -4.80
C LEU A 436 5.71 21.25 -6.22
N ALA A 437 4.55 21.76 -6.66
CA ALA A 437 4.05 21.54 -8.01
C ALA A 437 5.00 22.11 -9.09
N LEU A 438 5.63 23.26 -8.83
CA LEU A 438 6.65 23.85 -9.71
C LEU A 438 7.91 22.99 -9.79
N LEU A 439 8.37 22.43 -8.67
CA LEU A 439 9.50 21.50 -8.63
C LEU A 439 9.19 20.19 -9.37
N CYS A 440 8.00 19.61 -9.18
CA CYS A 440 7.55 18.44 -9.95
C CYS A 440 7.51 18.72 -11.46
N ALA A 441 7.00 19.89 -11.86
CA ALA A 441 6.99 20.29 -13.27
C ALA A 441 8.40 20.47 -13.83
N ALA A 442 9.35 20.95 -13.01
CA ALA A 442 10.74 21.11 -13.41
C ALA A 442 11.50 19.77 -13.53
N ASP A 443 11.15 18.77 -12.72
CA ASP A 443 11.63 17.38 -12.76
C ASP A 443 11.00 16.56 -13.91
N GLY A 444 9.98 17.09 -14.58
CA GLY A 444 9.28 16.43 -15.69
C GLY A 444 8.09 15.56 -15.28
N ASP A 445 7.79 15.46 -13.98
CA ASP A 445 6.60 14.75 -13.45
C ASP A 445 5.35 15.64 -13.53
N SER A 446 4.82 15.79 -14.74
CA SER A 446 3.60 16.56 -15.01
C SER A 446 2.36 16.03 -14.27
N GLY A 447 2.36 14.74 -13.89
CA GLY A 447 1.31 14.11 -13.10
C GLY A 447 1.29 14.62 -11.66
N ALA A 448 2.45 14.59 -10.98
CA ALA A 448 2.60 15.16 -9.64
C ALA A 448 2.34 16.67 -9.63
N ALA A 449 2.85 17.39 -10.63
CA ALA A 449 2.66 18.83 -10.73
C ALA A 449 1.17 19.19 -10.78
N ARG A 450 0.38 18.49 -11.62
CA ARG A 450 -1.07 18.67 -11.69
C ARG A 450 -1.74 18.29 -10.38
N TRP A 451 -1.34 17.18 -9.77
CA TRP A 451 -1.89 16.75 -8.48
C TRP A 451 -1.78 17.84 -7.41
N HIS A 452 -0.57 18.34 -7.14
CA HIS A 452 -0.34 19.35 -6.10
C HIS A 452 -0.97 20.71 -6.46
N ALA A 453 -0.97 21.10 -7.73
CA ALA A 453 -1.65 22.31 -8.18
C ALA A 453 -3.18 22.22 -8.00
N HIS A 454 -3.78 21.07 -8.32
CA HIS A 454 -5.20 20.83 -8.08
C HIS A 454 -5.53 20.85 -6.59
N GLU A 455 -4.73 20.18 -5.76
CA GLU A 455 -4.92 20.19 -4.30
C GLU A 455 -4.87 21.61 -3.73
N ALA A 456 -3.91 22.44 -4.17
CA ALA A 456 -3.84 23.84 -3.79
C ALA A 456 -5.10 24.64 -4.20
N LEU A 457 -5.68 24.35 -5.37
CA LEU A 457 -6.91 24.98 -5.87
C LEU A 457 -8.18 24.48 -5.18
N THR A 458 -8.23 23.21 -4.78
CA THR A 458 -9.33 22.67 -3.98
C THR A 458 -9.43 23.41 -2.64
N ILE A 459 -8.28 23.76 -2.07
CA ILE A 459 -8.19 24.49 -0.79
C ILE A 459 -8.45 25.99 -0.98
N ASN A 460 -7.76 26.60 -1.94
CA ASN A 460 -7.90 28.03 -2.25
C ASN A 460 -8.10 28.22 -3.76
N PRO A 461 -9.35 28.21 -4.23
CA PRO A 461 -9.67 28.36 -5.65
C PRO A 461 -9.21 29.70 -6.24
N ARG A 462 -8.99 30.71 -5.40
CA ARG A 462 -8.60 32.06 -5.82
C ARG A 462 -7.09 32.27 -5.85
N LEU A 463 -6.28 31.29 -5.46
CA LEU A 463 -4.83 31.41 -5.40
C LEU A 463 -4.22 31.66 -6.80
N PRO A 464 -3.74 32.90 -7.12
CA PRO A 464 -3.40 33.25 -8.49
C PRO A 464 -2.25 32.42 -9.06
N ALA A 465 -1.26 32.08 -8.22
CA ALA A 465 -0.12 31.26 -8.61
C ALA A 465 -0.53 29.84 -9.01
N ALA A 466 -1.44 29.21 -8.23
CA ALA A 466 -1.96 27.88 -8.53
C ALA A 466 -2.78 27.88 -9.83
N ARG A 467 -3.65 28.89 -10.06
CA ARG A 467 -4.43 29.01 -11.30
C ARG A 467 -3.54 29.16 -12.54
N ARG A 468 -2.51 30.02 -12.45
CA ARG A 468 -1.54 30.19 -13.54
C ARG A 468 -0.78 28.89 -13.83
N LEU A 469 -0.35 28.19 -12.79
CA LEU A 469 0.33 26.91 -12.93
C LEU A 469 -0.59 25.84 -13.53
N TRP A 470 -1.81 25.70 -13.04
CA TRP A 470 -2.82 24.77 -13.54
C TRP A 470 -3.07 24.95 -15.03
N LYS A 471 -3.29 26.20 -15.47
CA LYS A 471 -3.46 26.54 -16.90
C LYS A 471 -2.24 26.16 -17.74
N ARG A 472 -1.01 26.39 -17.22
CA ARG A 472 0.24 26.01 -17.91
C ARG A 472 0.42 24.49 -18.03
N LEU A 473 -0.13 23.73 -17.09
CA LEU A 473 -0.09 22.26 -17.08
C LEU A 473 -1.21 21.62 -17.93
N GLY A 474 -1.97 22.42 -18.69
CA GLY A 474 -3.08 21.95 -19.53
C GLY A 474 -4.33 21.59 -18.74
N GLY A 475 -4.51 22.15 -17.55
CA GLY A 475 -5.75 22.03 -16.80
C GLY A 475 -6.81 22.99 -17.35
N ASP A 476 -7.99 22.47 -17.65
CA ASP A 476 -9.15 23.30 -18.00
C ASP A 476 -9.55 24.13 -16.77
N GLY A 477 -9.81 25.43 -17.02
CA GLY A 477 -9.92 26.48 -16.00
C GLY A 477 -11.32 26.74 -15.48
#